data_AF-A0A521GQC9-F1
#
_entry.id   AF-A0A521GQC9-F1
#
_cell.length_a   1.000
_cell.length_b   1.000
_cell.length_c   1.000
_cell.angle_alpha   90.00
_cell.angle_beta   90.00
_cell.angle_gamma   90.00
#
_symmetry.space_group_name_H-M   'P 1'
#
loop_
_entity.id
_entity.type
_entity.pdbx_description
1 polymer ?
#
loop_
_entity_poly.entity_id
_entity_poly.type
_entity_poly.pdbx_seq_one_letter_code
_entity_poly.pdbx_strand_id
1 'polypeptide(L)'
;MGTIETIKKYIADVRTYAASQSGKEVLIGLSVVICLVALVVVAVVFIQNSGTKIVYQPAVACELFTEDEAKEMLGQQVLHQTPANPTLQSNVATSKCSYTDVNPEQDQMIVAAVAIRSAVNDKGAEKNELEFTAASTAKNVEIVKNIGDSAFFNPERGQLNVLNGRDWIIVSYGVGADPKSNTLDKAIELAQKVIFDPQLPTF
;
A
#
# COMPACT_ATOMS: atom_id res chain seq x y z
N MET A 1 -55.47 -7.60 23.05
CA MET A 1 -56.40 -8.23 22.09
C MET A 1 -56.42 -7.53 20.71
N GLY A 2 -55.55 -6.55 20.43
CA GLY A 2 -55.61 -5.74 19.20
C GLY A 2 -54.65 -6.13 18.06
N THR A 3 -53.57 -6.86 18.32
CA THR A 3 -52.47 -7.10 17.35
C THR A 3 -52.78 -8.16 16.30
N ILE A 4 -53.54 -9.20 16.64
CA ILE A 4 -53.88 -10.29 15.70
C ILE A 4 -54.92 -9.82 14.67
N GLU A 5 -55.86 -8.96 15.08
CA GLU A 5 -56.85 -8.38 14.15
C GLU A 5 -56.21 -7.40 13.17
N THR A 6 -55.20 -6.62 13.60
CA THR A 6 -54.46 -5.73 12.68
C THR A 6 -53.68 -6.52 11.64
N ILE A 7 -53.01 -7.60 12.04
CA ILE A 7 -52.26 -8.47 11.12
C ILE A 7 -53.21 -9.16 10.14
N LYS A 8 -54.36 -9.66 10.60
CA LYS A 8 -55.37 -10.26 9.73
C LYS A 8 -55.94 -9.27 8.72
N LYS A 9 -56.21 -8.03 9.15
CA LYS A 9 -56.67 -6.95 8.27
C LYS A 9 -55.60 -6.57 7.24
N TYR A 10 -54.34 -6.47 7.65
CA TYR A 10 -53.22 -6.18 6.76
C TYR A 10 -53.03 -7.29 5.71
N ILE A 11 -53.12 -8.55 6.12
CA ILE A 11 -53.04 -9.70 5.19
C ILE A 11 -54.25 -9.72 4.24
N ALA A 12 -55.45 -9.39 4.73
CA ALA A 12 -56.64 -9.30 3.90
C ALA A 12 -56.56 -8.14 2.89
N ASP A 13 -56.08 -6.97 3.31
CA ASP A 13 -55.92 -5.79 2.44
C ASP A 13 -54.84 -6.03 1.38
N VAL A 14 -53.71 -6.66 1.73
CA VAL A 14 -52.68 -7.09 0.77
C VAL A 14 -53.24 -8.11 -0.23
N ARG A 15 -54.07 -9.06 0.22
CA ARG A 15 -54.70 -10.06 -0.65
C ARG A 15 -55.72 -9.44 -1.59
N THR A 16 -56.45 -8.42 -1.14
CA THR A 16 -57.46 -7.72 -1.93
C THR A 16 -56.80 -6.79 -2.95
N TYR A 17 -55.72 -6.10 -2.57
CA TYR A 17 -54.88 -5.30 -3.46
C TYR A 17 -54.20 -6.16 -4.54
N ALA A 18 -53.74 -7.37 -4.18
CA ALA A 18 -53.19 -8.34 -5.13
C ALA A 18 -54.26 -8.93 -6.07
N ALA A 19 -55.54 -8.88 -5.70
CA ALA A 19 -56.66 -9.43 -6.48
C ALA A 19 -57.38 -8.39 -7.36
N SER A 20 -57.28 -7.08 -7.04
CA SER A 20 -58.02 -6.02 -7.73
C SER A 20 -57.26 -5.32 -8.86
N GLN A 21 -55.95 -5.50 -8.96
CA GLN A 21 -55.16 -5.07 -10.12
C GLN A 21 -54.79 -6.29 -10.96
N SER A 22 -55.09 -6.22 -12.26
CA SER A 22 -54.65 -7.18 -13.27
C SER A 22 -53.24 -7.66 -12.97
N GLY A 23 -53.09 -8.94 -12.60
CA GLY A 23 -51.90 -9.52 -11.96
C GLY A 23 -50.55 -9.25 -12.63
N LYS A 24 -50.55 -8.72 -13.86
CA LYS A 24 -49.40 -8.14 -14.55
C LYS A 24 -48.73 -7.00 -13.78
N GLU A 25 -49.44 -6.06 -13.16
CA GLU A 25 -48.81 -4.92 -12.46
C GLU A 25 -48.13 -5.34 -11.16
N VAL A 26 -48.75 -6.24 -10.39
CA VAL A 26 -48.16 -6.84 -9.18
C VAL A 26 -46.96 -7.72 -9.54
N LEU A 27 -47.03 -8.48 -10.64
CA LEU A 27 -45.90 -9.27 -11.15
C LEU A 27 -44.72 -8.41 -11.61
N ILE A 28 -44.98 -7.26 -12.25
CA ILE A 28 -43.93 -6.31 -12.65
C ILE A 28 -43.27 -5.72 -11.41
N GLY A 29 -44.05 -5.28 -10.42
CA GLY A 29 -43.53 -4.76 -9.16
C GLY A 29 -42.66 -5.77 -8.40
N LEU A 30 -43.11 -7.02 -8.31
CA LEU A 30 -42.35 -8.11 -7.67
C LEU A 30 -41.05 -8.41 -8.41
N SER A 31 -41.07 -8.40 -9.75
CA SER A 31 -39.89 -8.66 -10.59
C SER A 31 -38.82 -7.58 -10.42
N VAL A 32 -39.22 -6.30 -10.33
CA VAL A 32 -38.28 -5.19 -10.10
C VAL A 32 -37.60 -5.33 -8.73
N VAL A 33 -38.36 -5.68 -7.69
CA VAL A 33 -37.82 -5.88 -6.34
C VAL A 33 -36.84 -7.07 -6.31
N ILE A 34 -37.18 -8.20 -6.93
CA ILE A 34 -36.28 -9.36 -7.01
C ILE A 34 -34.99 -9.02 -7.76
N CYS A 35 -35.09 -8.26 -8.86
CA CYS A 35 -33.92 -7.85 -9.64
C CYS A 35 -32.99 -6.91 -8.84
N LEU A 36 -33.56 -5.96 -8.09
CA LEU A 36 -32.80 -5.10 -7.19
C LEU A 36 -32.10 -5.90 -6.09
N VAL A 37 -32.79 -6.85 -5.46
CA VAL A 37 -32.19 -7.72 -4.43
C VAL A 37 -31.06 -8.56 -5.03
N ALA A 38 -31.25 -9.14 -6.22
CA ALA A 38 -30.22 -9.90 -6.91
C ALA A 38 -28.98 -9.05 -7.22
N LEU A 39 -29.15 -7.81 -7.69
CA LEU A 39 -28.05 -6.88 -7.95
C LEU A 39 -27.27 -6.53 -6.67
N VAL A 40 -27.98 -6.30 -5.56
CA VAL A 40 -27.34 -6.05 -4.26
C VAL A 40 -26.53 -7.27 -3.81
N VAL A 41 -27.07 -8.48 -3.94
CA VAL A 41 -26.36 -9.72 -3.60
C VAL A 41 -25.11 -9.90 -4.47
N VAL A 42 -25.22 -9.68 -5.78
CA VAL A 42 -24.07 -9.77 -6.69
C VAL A 42 -22.99 -8.74 -6.32
N ALA A 43 -23.38 -7.50 -6.02
CA ALA A 43 -22.44 -6.46 -5.59
C ALA A 43 -21.73 -6.85 -4.28
N VAL A 44 -22.46 -7.38 -3.29
CA VAL A 44 -21.88 -7.83 -2.01
C VAL A 44 -20.91 -9.00 -2.21
N VAL A 45 -21.27 -10.01 -3.00
CA VAL A 45 -20.39 -11.16 -3.30
C VAL A 45 -19.13 -10.70 -4.03
N PHE A 46 -19.27 -9.78 -4.99
CA PHE A 46 -18.13 -9.23 -5.71
C PHE A 46 -17.18 -8.46 -4.77
N ILE A 47 -17.72 -7.64 -3.86
CA ILE A 47 -16.94 -6.92 -2.85
C ILE A 47 -16.21 -7.90 -1.92
N GLN A 48 -16.91 -8.93 -1.42
CA GLN A 48 -16.31 -9.92 -0.52
C GLN A 48 -15.20 -10.74 -1.18
N ASN A 49 -15.37 -11.08 -2.47
CA ASN A 49 -14.37 -11.84 -3.22
C ASN A 49 -13.25 -10.98 -3.82
N SER A 50 -13.33 -9.65 -3.69
CA SER A 50 -12.32 -8.70 -4.18
C SER A 50 -11.19 -8.39 -3.19
N GLY A 51 -11.21 -9.00 -1.99
CA GLY A 51 -10.17 -8.82 -0.99
C GLY A 51 -8.78 -9.20 -1.52
N THR A 52 -7.77 -8.40 -1.19
CA THR A 52 -6.38 -8.71 -1.56
C THR A 52 -5.93 -9.99 -0.86
N LYS A 53 -5.60 -11.01 -1.66
CA LYS A 53 -4.92 -12.21 -1.16
C LYS A 53 -3.44 -11.89 -0.94
N ILE A 54 -2.97 -12.06 0.29
CA ILE A 54 -1.55 -11.98 0.65
C ILE A 54 -0.93 -13.35 0.37
N VAL A 55 -0.06 -13.39 -0.62
CA VAL A 55 0.76 -14.54 -1.04
C VAL A 55 2.21 -14.36 -0.59
N TYR A 56 2.69 -13.11 -0.60
CA TYR A 56 4.04 -12.73 -0.18
C TYR A 56 3.99 -11.96 1.13
N GLN A 57 4.88 -12.32 2.06
CA GLN A 57 5.05 -11.54 3.30
C GLN A 57 5.74 -10.21 2.98
N PRO A 58 5.18 -9.06 3.41
CA PRO A 58 5.83 -7.77 3.29
C PRO A 58 7.14 -7.71 4.06
N ALA A 59 8.15 -7.04 3.51
CA ALA A 59 9.34 -6.70 4.26
C ALA A 59 9.07 -5.58 5.29
N VAL A 60 9.75 -5.65 6.42
CA VAL A 60 9.69 -4.63 7.48
C VAL A 60 10.96 -3.79 7.40
N ALA A 61 10.81 -2.51 7.07
CA ALA A 61 11.94 -1.63 6.79
C ALA A 61 12.93 -1.50 7.98
N CYS A 62 12.44 -1.48 9.23
CA CYS A 62 13.31 -1.39 10.41
C CYS A 62 13.97 -2.72 10.80
N GLU A 63 13.55 -3.84 10.23
CA GLU A 63 14.27 -5.11 10.38
C GLU A 63 15.47 -5.16 9.43
N LEU A 64 15.41 -4.43 8.31
CA LEU A 64 16.48 -4.32 7.33
C LEU A 64 17.41 -3.11 7.55
N PHE A 65 16.90 -2.04 8.15
CA PHE A 65 17.69 -0.88 8.54
C PHE A 65 17.66 -0.71 10.07
N THR A 66 18.65 -1.29 10.71
CA THR A 66 18.76 -1.37 12.16
C THR A 66 19.32 -0.09 12.77
N GLU A 67 19.12 0.09 14.07
CA GLU A 67 19.68 1.22 14.81
C GLU A 67 21.22 1.20 14.80
N ASP A 68 21.85 0.02 14.82
CA ASP A 68 23.30 -0.10 14.79
C ASP A 68 23.88 0.34 13.44
N GLU A 69 23.23 -0.04 12.34
CA GLU A 69 23.59 0.46 11.00
C GLU A 69 23.35 1.97 10.88
N ALA A 70 22.26 2.48 11.47
CA ALA A 70 22.01 3.90 11.51
C ALA A 70 23.11 4.64 12.28
N LYS A 71 23.58 4.10 13.42
CA LYS A 71 24.67 4.69 14.19
C LYS A 71 26.02 4.65 13.46
N GLU A 72 26.26 3.61 12.67
CA GLU A 72 27.45 3.53 11.82
C GLU A 72 27.45 4.65 10.78
N MET A 73 26.29 4.96 10.19
CA MET A 73 26.17 5.97 9.14
C MET A 73 26.05 7.40 9.66
N LEU A 74 25.22 7.62 10.69
CA LEU A 74 24.84 8.93 11.21
C LEU A 74 25.62 9.35 12.45
N GLY A 75 26.34 8.43 13.11
CA GLY A 75 27.00 8.67 14.38
C GLY A 75 26.17 8.20 15.59
N GLN A 76 26.69 8.41 16.80
CA GLN A 76 26.14 7.75 18.00
C GLN A 76 24.80 8.32 18.49
N GLN A 77 24.48 9.58 18.17
CA GLN A 77 23.28 10.27 18.64
C GLN A 77 22.16 10.22 17.60
N VAL A 78 21.56 9.04 17.44
CA VAL A 78 20.42 8.86 16.53
C VAL A 78 19.08 8.88 17.26
N LEU A 79 18.11 9.59 16.69
CA LEU A 79 16.71 9.51 17.06
C LEU A 79 15.97 8.62 16.06
N HIS A 80 15.41 7.53 16.57
CA HIS A 80 14.57 6.62 15.80
C HIS A 80 13.14 7.16 15.71
N GLN A 81 12.58 7.25 14.51
CA GLN A 81 11.15 7.44 14.34
C GLN A 81 10.43 6.10 14.44
N THR A 82 9.39 6.04 15.27
CA THR A 82 8.67 4.80 15.61
C THR A 82 8.40 3.92 14.39
N PRO A 83 8.76 2.63 14.44
CA PRO A 83 8.54 1.72 13.34
C PRO A 83 7.04 1.65 13.03
N ALA A 84 6.69 1.88 11.77
CA ALA A 84 5.34 1.65 11.30
C ALA A 84 5.27 0.20 10.79
N ASN A 85 4.38 -0.60 11.38
CA ASN A 85 4.00 -1.89 10.78
C ASN A 85 3.62 -1.68 9.30
N PRO A 86 3.93 -2.63 8.41
CA PRO A 86 3.58 -2.52 7.01
C PRO A 86 2.09 -2.21 6.85
N THR A 87 1.79 -1.11 6.16
CA THR A 87 0.41 -0.69 5.90
C THR A 87 -0.01 -1.20 4.53
N LEU A 88 -1.02 -2.08 4.49
CA LEU A 88 -1.54 -2.65 3.26
C LEU A 88 -2.43 -1.65 2.52
N GLN A 89 -2.15 -1.41 1.25
CA GLN A 89 -2.98 -0.65 0.33
C GLN A 89 -3.15 -1.43 -0.97
N SER A 90 -4.33 -2.04 -1.16
CA SER A 90 -4.57 -2.95 -2.28
C SER A 90 -3.50 -4.06 -2.30
N ASN A 91 -2.82 -4.29 -3.43
CA ASN A 91 -1.84 -5.37 -3.61
C ASN A 91 -0.41 -5.04 -3.16
N VAL A 92 -0.20 -3.92 -2.46
CA VAL A 92 1.13 -3.50 -1.98
C VAL A 92 1.04 -3.12 -0.51
N ALA A 93 2.03 -3.53 0.28
CA ALA A 93 2.22 -3.10 1.67
C ALA A 93 3.41 -2.16 1.75
N THR A 94 3.28 -1.04 2.48
CA THR A 94 4.36 -0.08 2.66
C THR A 94 4.87 -0.09 4.09
N SER A 95 6.17 -0.32 4.27
CA SER A 95 6.89 -0.16 5.54
C SER A 95 7.86 1.01 5.46
N LYS A 96 8.12 1.68 6.57
CA LYS A 96 9.08 2.79 6.65
C LYS A 96 9.95 2.69 7.90
N CYS A 97 11.20 3.11 7.77
CA CYS A 97 12.13 3.28 8.87
C CYS A 97 12.96 4.54 8.65
N SER A 98 13.22 5.30 9.72
CA SER A 98 14.06 6.48 9.63
C SER A 98 14.77 6.77 10.95
N TYR A 99 16.01 7.22 10.80
CA TYR A 99 16.84 7.70 11.89
C TYR A 99 17.35 9.08 11.54
N THR A 100 17.44 9.94 12.55
CA THR A 100 17.91 11.31 12.43
C THR A 100 19.10 11.52 13.36
N ASP A 101 20.19 12.06 12.84
CA ASP A 101 21.27 12.58 13.68
C ASP A 101 20.77 13.83 14.40
N VAL A 102 20.80 13.79 15.73
CA VAL A 102 20.40 14.90 16.61
C VAL A 102 21.59 15.52 17.33
N ASN A 103 22.81 15.32 16.83
CA ASN A 103 24.00 15.96 17.37
C ASN A 103 23.86 17.49 17.34
N PRO A 104 23.85 18.17 18.50
CA PRO A 104 23.67 19.62 18.58
C PRO A 104 24.85 20.43 18.01
N GLU A 105 25.98 19.78 17.72
CA GLU A 105 27.13 20.40 17.06
C GLU A 105 26.94 20.52 15.53
N GLN A 106 25.94 19.85 14.96
CA GLN A 106 25.59 20.00 13.55
C GLN A 106 24.49 21.04 13.37
N ASP A 107 24.73 22.02 12.49
CA ASP A 107 23.75 23.05 12.14
C ASP A 107 22.52 22.48 11.42
N GLN A 108 22.60 21.25 10.91
CA GLN A 108 21.56 20.58 10.13
C GLN A 108 21.40 19.13 10.55
N MET A 109 20.15 18.70 10.75
CA MET A 109 19.82 17.31 11.05
C MET A 109 19.93 16.45 9.79
N ILE A 110 20.84 15.47 9.83
CA ILE A 110 20.97 14.46 8.77
C ILE A 110 19.99 13.32 9.04
N VAL A 111 19.27 12.91 8.01
CA VAL A 111 18.27 11.85 8.05
C VAL A 111 18.70 10.72 7.13
N ALA A 112 18.67 9.49 7.65
CA ALA A 112 18.71 8.28 6.86
C ALA A 112 17.32 7.63 6.93
N ALA A 113 16.67 7.43 5.78
CA ALA A 113 15.33 6.86 5.72
C ALA A 113 15.20 5.84 4.61
N VAL A 114 14.41 4.80 4.91
CA VAL A 114 14.12 3.66 4.05
C VAL A 114 12.62 3.46 4.02
N ALA A 115 12.04 3.40 2.83
CA ALA A 115 10.66 3.01 2.61
C ALA A 115 10.64 1.83 1.65
N ILE A 116 9.86 0.81 1.97
CA ILE A 116 9.74 -0.40 1.14
C ILE A 116 8.28 -0.57 0.77
N ARG A 117 8.00 -0.55 -0.53
CA ARG A 117 6.73 -1.00 -1.11
C ARG A 117 6.88 -2.47 -1.46
N SER A 118 6.42 -3.34 -0.57
CA SER A 118 6.42 -4.77 -0.83
C SER A 118 5.16 -5.21 -1.54
N ALA A 119 5.33 -5.94 -2.64
CA ALA A 119 4.21 -6.59 -3.30
C ALA A 119 3.72 -7.76 -2.44
N VAL A 120 2.41 -7.85 -2.19
CA VAL A 120 1.82 -8.98 -1.44
C VAL A 120 1.31 -10.10 -2.34
N ASN A 121 1.29 -9.89 -3.66
CA ASN A 121 0.95 -10.88 -4.68
C ASN A 121 1.47 -10.40 -6.06
N ASP A 122 1.26 -11.19 -7.12
CA ASP A 122 1.74 -10.88 -8.48
C ASP A 122 1.21 -9.56 -9.03
N LYS A 123 -0.04 -9.21 -8.74
CA LYS A 123 -0.62 -7.92 -9.13
C LYS A 123 0.09 -6.76 -8.44
N GLY A 124 0.60 -6.98 -7.23
CA GLY A 124 1.44 -6.02 -6.51
C GLY A 124 2.80 -5.86 -7.17
N ALA A 125 3.40 -6.95 -7.61
CA ALA A 125 4.71 -6.96 -8.28
C ALA A 125 4.64 -6.21 -9.61
N GLU A 126 3.65 -6.54 -10.45
CA GLU A 126 3.36 -5.85 -11.71
C GLU A 126 3.12 -4.35 -11.48
N LYS A 127 2.33 -4.00 -10.45
CA LYS A 127 2.07 -2.60 -10.11
C LYS A 127 3.34 -1.86 -9.71
N ASN A 128 4.20 -2.47 -8.89
CA ASN A 128 5.47 -1.87 -8.50
C ASN A 128 6.38 -1.67 -9.72
N GLU A 129 6.53 -2.68 -10.58
CA GLU A 129 7.35 -2.60 -11.79
C GLU A 129 6.87 -1.51 -12.76
N LEU A 130 5.55 -1.44 -13.01
CA LEU A 130 4.94 -0.43 -13.88
C LEU A 130 5.18 0.98 -13.35
N GLU A 131 4.89 1.21 -12.06
CA GLU A 131 5.03 2.53 -11.45
C GLU A 131 6.50 2.93 -11.27
N PHE A 132 7.38 1.98 -11.00
CA PHE A 132 8.83 2.19 -10.95
C PHE A 132 9.36 2.63 -12.31
N THR A 133 8.99 1.91 -13.38
CA THR A 133 9.38 2.23 -14.76
C THR A 133 8.86 3.61 -15.17
N ALA A 134 7.63 3.95 -14.81
CA ALA A 134 7.10 5.29 -15.05
C ALA A 134 7.93 6.35 -14.31
N ALA A 135 8.27 6.12 -13.04
CA ALA A 135 9.08 7.04 -12.25
C ALA A 135 10.51 7.19 -12.77
N SER A 136 11.13 6.12 -13.29
CA SER A 136 12.49 6.12 -13.84
C SER A 136 12.63 6.84 -15.18
N THR A 137 11.52 7.27 -15.79
CA THR A 137 11.51 8.08 -17.03
C THR A 137 11.23 9.56 -16.77
N ALA A 138 11.06 9.95 -15.52
CA ALA A 138 10.89 11.35 -15.14
C ALA A 138 12.13 12.18 -15.52
N LYS A 139 11.95 13.50 -15.69
CA LYS A 139 13.06 14.40 -16.02
C LYS A 139 14.09 14.44 -14.88
N ASN A 140 15.36 14.59 -15.26
CA ASN A 140 16.50 14.78 -14.35
C ASN A 140 16.77 13.61 -13.40
N VAL A 141 16.27 12.40 -13.68
CA VAL A 141 16.68 11.19 -12.95
C VAL A 141 18.00 10.67 -13.49
N GLU A 142 18.79 10.06 -12.62
CA GLU A 142 20.06 9.42 -12.94
C GLU A 142 19.89 7.91 -12.80
N ILE A 143 20.22 7.14 -13.85
CA ILE A 143 20.16 5.67 -13.79
C ILE A 143 21.37 5.14 -13.04
N VAL A 144 21.13 4.31 -12.04
CA VAL A 144 22.16 3.73 -11.18
C VAL A 144 22.29 2.24 -11.50
N LYS A 145 23.52 1.80 -11.79
CA LYS A 145 23.79 0.40 -12.18
C LYS A 145 24.26 -0.40 -10.97
N ASN A 146 24.15 -1.74 -11.07
CA ASN A 146 24.67 -2.72 -10.12
C ASN A 146 24.02 -2.66 -8.71
N ILE A 147 22.75 -2.27 -8.63
CA ILE A 147 21.98 -2.21 -7.38
C ILE A 147 20.57 -2.71 -7.67
N GLY A 148 20.16 -3.79 -6.99
CA GLY A 148 18.91 -4.49 -7.28
C GLY A 148 18.83 -4.96 -8.73
N ASP A 149 17.60 -5.13 -9.23
CA ASP A 149 17.34 -5.43 -10.64
C ASP A 149 17.41 -4.16 -11.50
N SER A 150 17.02 -3.02 -10.93
CA SER A 150 17.09 -1.71 -11.57
C SER A 150 17.07 -0.61 -10.52
N ALA A 151 17.81 0.48 -10.75
CA ALA A 151 17.83 1.61 -9.83
C ALA A 151 17.91 2.96 -10.55
N PHE A 152 17.32 3.98 -9.95
CA PHE A 152 17.48 5.36 -10.38
C PHE A 152 17.48 6.32 -9.19
N PHE A 153 18.28 7.38 -9.28
CA PHE A 153 18.31 8.48 -8.34
C PHE A 153 17.44 9.62 -8.86
N ASN A 154 16.66 10.22 -7.97
CA ASN A 154 15.89 11.41 -8.24
C ASN A 154 16.46 12.58 -7.41
N PRO A 155 17.29 13.44 -8.01
CA PRO A 155 17.90 14.58 -7.32
C PRO A 155 16.87 15.59 -6.77
N GLU A 156 15.74 15.77 -7.46
CA GLU A 156 14.68 16.68 -6.98
C GLU A 156 14.05 16.22 -5.67
N ARG A 157 14.13 14.92 -5.38
CA ARG A 157 13.59 14.31 -4.15
C ARG A 157 14.67 13.82 -3.19
N GLY A 158 15.95 13.85 -3.58
CA GLY A 158 17.04 13.30 -2.77
C GLY A 158 16.90 11.81 -2.48
N GLN A 159 16.36 11.04 -3.45
CA GLN A 159 15.94 9.66 -3.24
C GLN A 159 16.54 8.72 -4.28
N LEU A 160 17.18 7.65 -3.83
CA LEU A 160 17.51 6.50 -4.64
C LEU A 160 16.34 5.51 -4.59
N ASN A 161 15.87 5.11 -5.76
CA ASN A 161 14.78 4.16 -5.96
C ASN A 161 15.39 2.89 -6.54
N VAL A 162 15.14 1.76 -5.91
CA VAL A 162 15.66 0.45 -6.31
C VAL A 162 14.47 -0.50 -6.46
N LEU A 163 14.34 -1.10 -7.65
CA LEU A 163 13.50 -2.25 -7.87
C LEU A 163 14.33 -3.50 -7.57
N ASN A 164 13.84 -4.34 -6.67
CA ASN A 164 14.54 -5.52 -6.21
C ASN A 164 13.55 -6.68 -6.11
N GLY A 165 13.54 -7.53 -7.14
CA GLY A 165 12.49 -8.50 -7.40
C GLY A 165 11.12 -7.82 -7.48
N ARG A 166 10.23 -8.20 -6.57
CA ARG A 166 8.85 -7.71 -6.50
C ARG A 166 8.69 -6.41 -5.71
N ASP A 167 9.74 -5.97 -5.03
CA ASP A 167 9.68 -4.89 -4.05
C ASP A 167 10.36 -3.63 -4.57
N TRP A 168 9.77 -2.48 -4.26
CA TRP A 168 10.33 -1.17 -4.58
C TRP A 168 10.84 -0.52 -3.30
N ILE A 169 12.16 -0.44 -3.19
CA ILE A 169 12.90 0.16 -2.08
C ILE A 169 13.23 1.62 -2.44
N ILE A 170 12.93 2.53 -1.53
CA ILE A 170 13.20 3.96 -1.67
C ILE A 170 14.07 4.35 -0.48
N VAL A 171 15.26 4.84 -0.76
CA VAL A 171 16.19 5.31 0.28
C VAL A 171 16.51 6.78 0.09
N SER A 172 16.69 7.48 1.19
CA SER A 172 17.14 8.87 1.22
C SER A 172 18.14 9.05 2.34
N TYR A 173 19.24 9.72 2.04
CA TYR A 173 20.27 10.07 3.02
C TYR A 173 20.71 11.52 2.80
N GLY A 174 20.65 12.34 3.85
CA GLY A 174 21.18 13.70 3.84
C GLY A 174 20.34 14.67 4.66
N VAL A 175 20.33 15.95 4.29
CA VAL A 175 19.68 17.00 5.08
C VAL A 175 18.16 16.84 4.98
N GLY A 176 17.50 16.52 6.10
CA GLY A 176 16.05 16.27 6.09
C GLY A 176 15.22 17.48 5.63
N ALA A 177 15.72 18.70 5.90
CA ALA A 177 15.07 19.94 5.50
C ALA A 177 15.37 20.36 4.04
N ASP A 178 16.39 19.78 3.41
CA ASP A 178 16.78 20.07 2.03
C ASP A 178 17.13 18.79 1.24
N PRO A 179 16.12 18.04 0.80
CA PRO A 179 16.35 16.79 0.05
C PRO A 179 17.15 16.99 -1.24
N LYS A 180 17.16 18.19 -1.83
CA LYS A 180 17.91 18.44 -3.07
C LYS A 180 19.42 18.50 -2.85
N SER A 181 19.85 18.71 -1.61
CA SER A 181 21.26 18.63 -1.21
C SER A 181 21.74 17.18 -1.03
N ASN A 182 20.83 16.21 -0.96
CA ASN A 182 21.18 14.81 -0.77
C ASN A 182 21.95 14.28 -1.98
N THR A 183 23.00 13.51 -1.73
CA THR A 183 23.87 12.96 -2.77
C THR A 183 23.60 11.48 -3.01
N LEU A 184 23.89 11.02 -4.21
CA LEU A 184 23.73 9.63 -4.61
C LEU A 184 24.62 8.67 -3.79
N ASP A 185 25.88 9.03 -3.55
CA ASP A 185 26.86 8.13 -2.93
C ASP A 185 26.41 7.57 -1.59
N LYS A 186 25.87 8.42 -0.71
CA LYS A 186 25.35 7.98 0.59
C LYS A 186 24.04 7.23 0.50
N ALA A 187 23.21 7.54 -0.50
CA ALA A 187 22.02 6.76 -0.77
C ALA A 187 22.37 5.34 -1.27
N ILE A 188 23.45 5.18 -2.06
CA ILE A 188 23.97 3.87 -2.48
C ILE A 188 24.46 3.08 -1.27
N GLU A 189 25.25 3.69 -0.39
CA GLU A 189 25.74 3.06 0.83
C GLU A 189 24.58 2.54 1.72
N LEU A 190 23.54 3.36 1.90
CA LEU A 190 22.33 2.94 2.61
C LEU A 190 21.59 1.81 1.89
N ALA A 191 21.43 1.91 0.56
CA ALA A 191 20.77 0.86 -0.24
C ALA A 191 21.47 -0.49 -0.11
N GLN A 192 22.80 -0.52 -0.12
CA GLN A 192 23.59 -1.74 0.01
C GLN A 192 23.37 -2.47 1.34
N LYS A 193 23.02 -1.76 2.41
CA LYS A 193 22.68 -2.35 3.71
C LYS A 193 21.30 -2.99 3.73
N VAL A 194 20.36 -2.46 2.94
CA VAL A 194 18.93 -2.83 3.04
C VAL A 194 18.42 -3.66 1.87
N ILE A 195 19.25 -3.92 0.86
CA ILE A 195 18.89 -4.84 -0.23
C ILE A 195 18.95 -6.27 0.30
N PHE A 196 17.87 -7.01 0.08
CA PHE A 196 17.67 -8.37 0.54
C PHE A 196 17.27 -9.25 -0.65
N ASP A 197 17.43 -10.56 -0.55
CA ASP A 197 16.82 -11.47 -1.51
C ASP A 197 15.33 -11.62 -1.16
N PRO A 198 14.40 -11.10 -1.98
CA PRO A 198 12.98 -11.21 -1.67
C PRO A 198 12.59 -12.68 -1.81
N GLN A 199 12.40 -13.38 -0.68
CA GLN A 199 12.01 -14.79 -0.68
C GLN A 199 10.80 -14.98 -1.60
N LEU A 200 11.03 -15.61 -2.76
CA LEU A 200 9.97 -16.09 -3.64
C LEU A 200 9.43 -17.37 -3.01
N PRO A 201 8.11 -17.58 -2.94
CA PRO A 201 7.60 -18.88 -2.54
C PRO A 201 8.16 -19.92 -3.50
N THR A 202 8.88 -20.89 -2.94
CA THR A 202 9.24 -22.12 -3.63
C THR A 202 7.92 -22.89 -3.83
N PHE A 203 7.47 -22.96 -5.07
CA PHE A 203 6.33 -23.79 -5.47
C PHE A 203 6.74 -25.24 -5.65
#